data_AF-A0A3B8JAM6-F1
#
_entry.id   AF-A0A3B8JAM6-F1
#
_cell.length_a   1.000
_cell.length_b   1.000
_cell.length_c   1.000
_cell.angle_alpha   90.00
_cell.angle_beta   90.00
_cell.angle_gamma   90.00
#
_symmetry.space_group_name_H-M   'P 1'
#
loop_
_entity.id
_entity.type
_entity.pdbx_description
1 polymer ?
#
loop_
_entity_poly.entity_id
_entity_poly.type
_entity_poly.pdbx_seq_one_letter_code
_entity_poly.pdbx_strand_id
1 'polypeptide(L)'
;MVGYAFSRRLTERVECIREIQGFLMELENEIHYMNRPLGQAFMSLSRGKKDRISGFARRVCELHTKMEISIEAAWHKCLEEFRSQWPIHREEWDLLYCIGEVLGKTDRENQSSFLSLMREKFAVREKAAEEDRTKKDKLYKNLGVLGGLAVVLVLI
;
A
#
# COMPACT_ATOMS: atom_id res chain seq x y z
N MET A 1 -8.84 -12.64 -22.92
CA MET A 1 -9.06 -12.49 -21.46
C MET A 1 -7.77 -12.31 -20.64
N VAL A 2 -6.63 -12.93 -21.02
CA VAL A 2 -5.36 -12.81 -20.25
C VAL A 2 -4.80 -11.39 -20.17
N GLY A 3 -4.83 -10.60 -21.25
CA GLY A 3 -4.36 -9.21 -21.24
C GLY A 3 -5.18 -8.27 -20.33
N TYR A 4 -6.47 -8.57 -20.14
CA TYR A 4 -7.35 -7.77 -19.27
C TYR A 4 -7.08 -8.05 -17.78
N ALA A 5 -6.83 -9.31 -17.42
CA ALA A 5 -6.46 -9.70 -16.05
C ALA A 5 -5.08 -9.13 -15.65
N PHE A 6 -4.14 -9.06 -16.58
CA PHE A 6 -2.81 -8.51 -16.31
C PHE A 6 -2.83 -6.98 -16.14
N SER A 7 -3.60 -6.28 -16.96
CA SER A 7 -3.81 -4.83 -16.83
C SER A 7 -4.48 -4.49 -15.48
N ARG A 8 -5.48 -5.28 -15.05
CA ARG A 8 -6.14 -5.10 -13.75
C ARG A 8 -5.19 -5.21 -12.56
N ARG A 9 -4.32 -6.21 -12.52
CA ARG A 9 -3.38 -6.39 -11.40
C ARG A 9 -2.37 -5.24 -11.27
N LEU A 10 -1.96 -4.65 -12.39
CA LEU A 10 -1.07 -3.49 -12.40
C LEU A 10 -1.79 -2.24 -11.90
N THR A 11 -3.05 -2.04 -12.30
CA THR A 11 -3.92 -0.97 -11.76
C THR A 11 -4.11 -1.14 -10.25
N GLU A 12 -4.47 -2.34 -9.80
CA GLU A 12 -4.70 -2.64 -8.38
C GLU A 12 -3.44 -2.41 -7.53
N ARG A 13 -2.25 -2.69 -8.07
CA ARG A 13 -0.97 -2.37 -7.41
C ARG A 13 -0.78 -0.87 -7.22
N VAL A 14 -0.98 -0.08 -8.28
CA VAL A 14 -0.85 1.39 -8.20
C VAL A 14 -1.83 1.96 -7.18
N GLU A 15 -3.09 1.52 -7.21
CA GLU A 15 -4.11 1.93 -6.25
C GLU A 15 -3.71 1.55 -4.81
N CYS A 16 -3.20 0.33 -4.61
CA CYS A 16 -2.72 -0.09 -3.29
C CYS A 16 -1.59 0.81 -2.75
N ILE A 17 -0.65 1.22 -3.62
CA ILE A 17 0.46 2.11 -3.21
C ILE A 17 -0.07 3.50 -2.85
N ARG A 18 -1.06 4.03 -3.58
CA ARG A 18 -1.72 5.31 -3.25
C ARG A 18 -2.46 5.24 -1.92
N GLU A 19 -3.20 4.16 -1.70
CA GLU A 19 -3.91 3.91 -0.43
C GLU A 19 -2.95 3.84 0.76
N ILE A 20 -1.80 3.17 0.61
CA ILE A 20 -0.75 3.14 1.63
C ILE A 20 -0.20 4.55 1.88
N GLN A 21 0.08 5.34 0.85
CA GLN A 21 0.58 6.72 1.03
C GLN A 21 -0.43 7.60 1.77
N GLY A 22 -1.73 7.50 1.43
CA GLY A 22 -2.80 8.22 2.13
C GLY A 22 -2.87 7.82 3.60
N PHE A 23 -2.83 6.52 3.88
CA PHE A 23 -2.76 6.00 5.24
C PHE A 23 -1.57 6.55 6.04
N LEU A 24 -0.38 6.55 5.45
CA LEU A 24 0.83 7.05 6.11
C LEU A 24 0.76 8.56 6.36
N MET A 25 0.13 9.33 5.46
CA MET A 25 -0.11 10.76 5.66
C MET A 25 -1.06 11.00 6.83
N GLU A 26 -2.14 10.23 6.94
CA GLU A 26 -3.06 10.35 8.07
C GLU A 26 -2.40 9.92 9.39
N LEU A 27 -1.61 8.84 9.37
CA LEU A 27 -0.84 8.37 10.53
C LEU A 27 0.21 9.41 10.97
N GLU A 28 0.92 10.02 10.02
CA GLU A 28 1.86 11.12 10.27
C GLU A 28 1.16 12.30 10.95
N ASN A 29 0.02 12.75 10.42
CA ASN A 29 -0.78 13.83 11.01
C ASN A 29 -1.23 13.48 12.43
N GLU A 30 -1.67 12.25 12.66
CA GLU A 30 -2.06 11.77 13.99
C GLU A 30 -0.89 11.80 14.98
N ILE A 31 0.31 11.35 14.57
CA ILE A 31 1.51 11.36 15.41
C ILE A 31 2.01 12.78 15.66
N HIS A 32 1.94 13.65 14.66
CA HIS A 32 2.43 15.02 14.73
C HIS A 32 1.52 15.91 15.60
N TYR A 33 0.20 15.80 15.43
CA TYR A 33 -0.75 16.73 16.05
C TYR A 33 -1.44 16.21 17.32
N MET A 34 -1.41 14.90 17.61
CA MET A 34 -2.15 14.37 18.76
C MET A 34 -1.27 14.05 19.98
N ASN A 35 -1.77 14.40 21.16
CA ASN A 35 -1.21 14.00 22.45
C ASN A 35 -1.65 12.59 22.90
N ARG A 36 -2.23 11.78 22.00
CA ARG A 36 -2.86 10.49 22.34
C ARG A 36 -1.98 9.29 22.03
N PRO A 37 -2.14 8.16 22.76
CA PRO A 37 -1.41 6.92 22.48
C PRO A 37 -1.64 6.43 21.05
N LEU A 38 -0.61 5.86 20.43
CA LEU A 38 -0.62 5.43 19.02
C LEU A 38 -1.75 4.43 18.70
N GLY A 39 -2.15 3.57 19.65
CA GLY A 39 -3.32 2.69 19.49
C GLY A 39 -4.63 3.44 19.20
N GLN A 40 -4.82 4.65 19.77
CA GLN A 40 -6.00 5.46 19.47
C GLN A 40 -5.94 6.08 18.07
N ALA A 41 -4.76 6.45 17.59
CA ALA A 41 -4.56 6.89 16.21
C ALA A 41 -4.97 5.79 15.22
N PHE A 42 -4.47 4.56 15.42
CA PHE A 42 -4.88 3.41 14.60
C PHE A 42 -6.40 3.13 14.68
N MET A 43 -7.01 3.32 15.84
CA MET A 43 -8.47 3.21 15.95
C MET A 43 -9.21 4.31 15.18
N SER A 44 -8.71 5.55 15.18
CA SER A 44 -9.22 6.66 14.37
C SER A 44 -9.17 6.31 12.88
N LEU A 45 -8.00 5.88 12.40
CA LEU A 45 -7.76 5.45 11.02
C LEU A 45 -8.65 4.27 10.61
N SER A 46 -8.97 3.38 11.54
CA SER A 46 -9.84 2.22 11.29
C SER A 46 -11.33 2.54 11.12
N ARG A 47 -11.76 3.77 11.45
CA ARG A 47 -13.16 4.22 11.39
C ARG A 47 -13.53 4.85 10.04
N GLY A 48 -12.58 4.93 9.11
CA GLY A 48 -12.78 5.37 7.73
C GLY A 48 -13.63 4.42 6.87
N LYS A 49 -13.48 4.49 5.55
CA LYS A 49 -14.20 3.63 4.59
C LYS A 49 -13.89 2.15 4.84
N LYS A 50 -14.80 1.23 4.49
CA LYS A 50 -14.51 -0.22 4.50
C LYS A 50 -13.57 -0.59 3.34
N ASP A 51 -12.29 -0.24 3.48
CA ASP A 51 -11.22 -0.56 2.55
C ASP A 51 -10.12 -1.40 3.23
N ARG A 52 -9.16 -1.85 2.42
CA ARG A 52 -8.06 -2.72 2.86
C ARG A 52 -7.20 -2.08 3.95
N ILE A 53 -7.05 -0.76 3.90
CA ILE A 53 -6.27 0.04 4.85
C ILE A 53 -6.97 0.10 6.20
N SER A 54 -8.27 0.38 6.21
CA SER A 54 -9.05 0.43 7.45
C SER A 54 -9.10 -0.92 8.15
N GLY A 55 -9.14 -2.01 7.37
CA GLY A 55 -8.99 -3.38 7.88
C GLY A 55 -7.62 -3.63 8.53
N PHE A 56 -6.54 -3.21 7.88
CA PHE A 56 -5.18 -3.30 8.41
C PHE A 56 -5.02 -2.48 9.70
N ALA A 57 -5.44 -1.20 9.70
CA ALA A 57 -5.34 -0.32 10.86
C ALA A 57 -6.12 -0.86 12.07
N ARG A 58 -7.33 -1.42 11.83
CA ARG A 58 -8.11 -2.09 12.86
C ARG A 58 -7.34 -3.28 13.44
N ARG A 59 -6.77 -4.11 12.58
CA ARG A 59 -6.07 -5.32 13.01
C ARG A 59 -4.84 -4.99 13.84
N VAL A 60 -4.07 -3.97 13.46
CA VAL A 60 -2.93 -3.49 14.26
C VAL A 60 -3.39 -3.06 15.66
N CYS A 61 -4.46 -2.27 15.75
CA CYS A 61 -5.03 -1.84 17.02
C CYS A 61 -5.53 -3.02 17.86
N GLU A 62 -6.22 -3.98 17.25
CA GLU A 62 -6.70 -5.19 17.93
C GLU A 62 -5.55 -6.05 18.46
N LEU A 63 -4.49 -6.26 17.68
CA LEU A 63 -3.33 -7.03 18.12
C LEU A 63 -2.60 -6.35 19.27
N HIS A 64 -2.40 -5.03 19.17
CA HIS A 64 -1.78 -4.23 20.23
C HIS A 64 -2.58 -4.29 21.53
N THR A 65 -3.90 -4.13 21.46
CA THR A 65 -4.77 -4.06 22.65
C THR A 65 -5.11 -5.41 23.26
N LYS A 66 -5.42 -6.43 22.43
CA LYS A 66 -5.86 -7.75 22.92
C LYS A 66 -4.71 -8.69 23.28
N MET A 67 -3.56 -8.56 22.63
CA MET A 67 -2.39 -9.39 22.92
C MET A 67 -1.34 -8.66 23.78
N GLU A 68 -1.60 -7.40 24.15
CA GLU A 68 -0.71 -6.56 24.97
C GLU A 68 0.75 -6.49 24.46
N ILE A 69 0.94 -6.58 23.15
CA ILE A 69 2.26 -6.48 22.51
C ILE A 69 2.57 -5.04 22.09
N SER A 70 3.84 -4.74 21.83
CA SER A 70 4.23 -3.43 21.29
C SER A 70 3.54 -3.15 19.95
N ILE A 71 3.36 -1.87 19.63
CA ILE A 71 2.74 -1.45 18.37
C ILE A 71 3.58 -1.86 17.14
N GLU A 72 4.91 -1.88 17.29
CA GLU A 72 5.86 -2.44 16.31
C GLU A 72 5.55 -3.92 16.04
N ALA A 73 5.46 -4.75 17.10
CA ALA A 73 5.19 -6.17 16.96
C ALA A 73 3.79 -6.44 16.37
N ALA A 74 2.80 -5.63 16.75
CA ALA A 74 1.45 -5.69 16.18
C ALA A 74 1.45 -5.33 14.69
N TRP A 75 2.19 -4.29 14.31
CA TRP A 75 2.38 -3.87 12.93
C TRP A 75 3.00 -4.97 12.07
N HIS A 76 4.15 -5.52 12.48
CA HIS A 76 4.82 -6.59 11.72
C HIS A 76 3.95 -7.85 11.59
N LYS A 77 3.27 -8.27 12.66
CA LYS A 77 2.32 -9.39 12.58
C LYS A 77 1.20 -9.12 11.56
N CYS A 78 0.67 -7.90 11.52
CA CYS A 78 -0.33 -7.54 10.51
C CYS A 78 0.25 -7.55 9.10
N LEU A 79 1.50 -7.13 8.88
CA LEU A 79 2.11 -7.21 7.55
C LEU A 79 2.15 -8.66 7.04
N GLU A 80 2.47 -9.62 7.92
CA GLU A 80 2.43 -11.04 7.56
C GLU A 80 1.01 -11.51 7.22
N GLU A 81 0.01 -11.16 8.05
CA GLU A 81 -1.40 -11.54 7.84
C GLU A 81 -1.99 -10.98 6.53
N PHE A 82 -1.54 -9.79 6.11
CA PHE A 82 -2.05 -9.10 4.92
C PHE A 82 -1.20 -9.34 3.67
N ARG A 83 -0.12 -10.12 3.77
CA ARG A 83 0.85 -10.33 2.68
C ARG A 83 0.24 -10.90 1.40
N SER A 84 -0.78 -11.74 1.53
CA SER A 84 -1.52 -12.31 0.39
C SER A 84 -2.59 -11.38 -0.20
N GLN A 85 -2.95 -10.30 0.51
CA GLN A 85 -4.08 -9.44 0.16
C GLN A 85 -3.67 -8.19 -0.61
N TRP A 86 -2.47 -7.66 -0.35
CA TRP A 86 -1.99 -6.44 -0.98
C TRP A 86 -1.12 -6.76 -2.21
N PRO A 87 -1.52 -6.32 -3.42
CA PRO A 87 -0.82 -6.65 -4.66
C PRO A 87 0.42 -5.77 -4.89
N ILE A 88 1.25 -5.57 -3.86
CA ILE A 88 2.49 -4.79 -3.91
C ILE A 88 3.73 -5.69 -4.03
N HIS A 89 4.85 -5.13 -4.48
CA HIS A 89 6.09 -5.86 -4.65
C HIS A 89 6.94 -5.83 -3.37
N ARG A 90 8.02 -6.60 -3.38
CA ARG A 90 8.94 -6.76 -2.25
C ARG A 90 9.44 -5.42 -1.74
N GLU A 91 9.77 -4.50 -2.64
CA GLU A 91 10.35 -3.20 -2.27
C GLU A 91 9.37 -2.35 -1.48
N GLU A 92 8.07 -2.39 -1.80
CA GLU A 92 7.04 -1.71 -1.00
C GLU A 92 6.83 -2.38 0.36
N TRP A 93 6.92 -3.70 0.41
CA TRP A 93 6.88 -4.44 1.67
C TRP A 93 8.05 -4.08 2.58
N ASP A 94 9.27 -4.06 2.04
CA ASP A 94 10.48 -3.70 2.80
C ASP A 94 10.32 -2.31 3.44
N LEU A 95 9.72 -1.36 2.70
CA LEU A 95 9.38 -0.05 3.25
C LEU A 95 8.39 -0.13 4.42
N LEU A 96 7.33 -0.94 4.30
CA LEU A 96 6.37 -1.16 5.39
C LEU A 96 7.02 -1.77 6.63
N TYR A 97 7.95 -2.71 6.48
CA TYR A 97 8.67 -3.29 7.62
C TYR A 97 9.51 -2.25 8.35
N CYS A 98 10.24 -1.39 7.62
CA CYS A 98 11.03 -0.31 8.21
C CYS A 98 10.18 0.69 9.02
N ILE A 99 8.91 0.92 8.62
CA ILE A 99 8.00 1.79 9.38
C ILE A 99 7.74 1.21 10.77
N GLY A 100 7.55 -0.10 10.90
CA GLY A 100 7.30 -0.74 12.18
C GLY A 100 8.38 -0.43 13.23
N GLU A 101 9.64 -0.37 12.82
CA GLU A 101 10.79 -0.13 13.69
C GLU A 101 10.80 1.27 14.35
N VAL A 102 10.05 2.23 13.79
CA VAL A 102 9.94 3.58 14.38
C VAL A 102 8.64 3.79 15.13
N LEU A 103 7.61 2.98 14.85
CA LEU A 103 6.32 3.07 15.53
C LEU A 103 6.46 2.67 17.01
N GLY A 104 6.07 3.58 17.91
CA GLY A 104 6.11 3.33 19.35
C GLY A 104 7.39 3.82 20.04
N LYS A 105 8.30 4.48 19.30
CA LYS A 105 9.35 5.29 19.91
C LYS A 105 8.75 6.57 20.52
N THR A 106 9.46 7.22 21.44
CA THR A 106 8.92 8.40 22.16
C THR A 106 9.04 9.70 21.36
N ASP A 107 9.99 9.76 20.42
CA ASP A 107 10.29 10.97 19.66
C ASP A 107 9.33 11.14 18.46
N ARG A 108 8.36 12.05 18.61
CA ARG A 108 7.30 12.29 17.64
C ARG A 108 7.78 13.06 16.41
N GLU A 109 8.66 14.04 16.58
CA GLU A 109 9.19 14.82 15.46
C GLU A 109 10.00 13.91 14.54
N ASN A 110 10.89 13.10 15.11
CA ASN A 110 11.68 12.13 14.33
C ASN A 110 10.79 11.07 13.66
N GLN A 111 9.73 10.61 14.31
CA GLN A 111 8.74 9.71 13.68
C GLN A 111 8.01 10.38 12.52
N SER A 112 7.56 11.63 12.68
CA SER A 112 6.87 12.38 11.63
C SER A 112 7.78 12.58 10.41
N SER A 113 9.02 13.03 10.63
CA SER A 113 10.01 13.19 9.55
C SER A 113 10.32 11.85 8.85
N PHE A 114 10.42 10.77 9.62
CA PHE A 114 10.63 9.44 9.04
C PHE A 114 9.43 9.00 8.19
N LEU A 115 8.20 9.17 8.67
CA LEU A 115 7.00 8.83 7.88
C LEU A 115 6.89 9.66 6.60
N SER A 116 7.25 10.93 6.65
CA SER A 116 7.35 11.79 5.46
C SER A 116 8.37 11.24 4.44
N LEU A 117 9.57 10.88 4.89
CA LEU A 117 10.58 10.23 4.04
C LEU A 117 10.07 8.91 3.44
N MET A 118 9.36 8.09 4.22
CA MET A 118 8.79 6.84 3.74
C MET A 118 7.74 7.08 2.66
N ARG A 119 6.88 8.09 2.82
CA ARG A 119 5.93 8.50 1.79
C ARG A 119 6.61 8.92 0.49
N GLU A 120 7.70 9.68 0.56
CA GLU A 120 8.48 10.03 -0.64
C GLU A 120 9.02 8.79 -1.35
N LYS A 121 9.51 7.81 -0.59
CA LYS A 121 9.95 6.51 -1.15
C LYS A 121 8.79 5.77 -1.81
N PHE A 122 7.60 5.76 -1.21
CA PHE A 122 6.41 5.18 -1.84
C PHE A 122 5.99 5.94 -3.11
N ALA A 123 6.10 7.26 -3.15
CA ALA A 123 5.78 8.05 -4.34
C ALA A 123 6.69 7.69 -5.53
N VAL A 124 7.98 7.43 -5.28
CA VAL A 124 8.92 6.91 -6.29
C VAL A 124 8.46 5.53 -6.80
N ARG A 125 8.00 4.65 -5.89
CA ARG A 125 7.47 3.32 -6.25
C ARG A 125 6.16 3.39 -7.02
N GLU A 126 5.28 4.31 -6.68
CA GLU A 126 4.04 4.56 -7.40
C GLU A 126 4.33 4.99 -8.84
N LYS A 127 5.27 5.93 -9.03
CA LYS A 127 5.67 6.38 -10.36
C LYS A 127 6.21 5.22 -11.20
N ALA A 128 7.08 4.38 -10.63
CA ALA A 128 7.58 3.18 -11.31
C ALA A 128 6.44 2.20 -11.65
N ALA A 129 5.48 2.00 -10.75
CA ALA A 129 4.31 1.15 -10.98
C ALA A 129 3.42 1.66 -12.12
N GLU A 130 3.21 2.98 -12.19
CA GLU A 130 2.44 3.65 -13.24
C GLU A 130 3.14 3.56 -14.61
N GLU A 131 4.47 3.73 -14.65
CA GLU A 131 5.27 3.52 -15.85
C GLU A 131 5.18 2.08 -16.36
N ASP A 132 5.24 1.10 -15.47
CA ASP A 132 5.10 -0.32 -15.83
C ASP A 132 3.70 -0.65 -16.35
N ARG A 133 2.65 -0.10 -15.71
CA ARG A 133 1.26 -0.24 -16.16
C ARG A 133 1.10 0.31 -17.58
N THR A 134 1.54 1.54 -17.81
CA THR A 134 1.38 2.22 -19.10
C THR A 134 2.15 1.55 -20.23
N LYS A 135 3.38 1.07 -19.97
CA LYS A 135 4.16 0.30 -20.96
C LYS A 135 3.44 -0.99 -21.36
N LYS A 136 2.91 -1.73 -20.39
CA LYS A 136 2.21 -3.00 -20.63
C LYS A 136 0.86 -2.79 -21.31
N ASP A 137 0.10 -1.78 -20.91
CA ASP A 137 -1.17 -1.42 -21.58
C ASP A 137 -0.96 -1.08 -23.06
N LYS A 138 0.10 -0.33 -23.39
CA LYS A 138 0.46 -0.02 -24.78
C LYS A 138 0.81 -1.30 -25.57
N LEU A 139 1.61 -2.19 -24.99
CA LEU A 139 2.01 -3.44 -25.62
C LEU A 139 0.81 -4.36 -25.91
N TYR A 140 -0.11 -4.52 -24.94
CA TYR A 140 -1.32 -5.33 -25.13
C TYR A 140 -2.27 -4.74 -26.17
N LYS A 141 -2.42 -3.40 -26.22
CA LYS A 141 -3.21 -2.75 -27.27
C LYS A 141 -2.62 -3.00 -28.66
N ASN A 142 -1.30 -2.87 -28.80
CA ASN A 142 -0.62 -3.10 -30.08
C ASN A 142 -0.72 -4.56 -30.56
N LEU A 143 -0.56 -5.52 -29.65
CA LEU A 143 -0.73 -6.95 -29.98
C LEU A 143 -2.17 -7.30 -30.38
N GLY A 144 -3.17 -6.68 -29.76
CA GLY A 144 -4.58 -6.88 -30.13
C GLY A 144 -4.90 -6.36 -31.53
N VAL A 145 -4.35 -5.20 -31.91
CA VAL A 145 -4.52 -4.64 -33.25
C VAL A 145 -3.86 -5.53 -34.30
N LEU A 146 -2.61 -5.94 -34.08
CA LEU A 146 -1.88 -6.80 -35.02
C LEU A 146 -2.52 -8.18 -35.16
N GLY A 147 -2.96 -8.79 -34.05
CA GLY A 147 -3.67 -10.06 -34.06
C GLY A 147 -5.02 -9.99 -34.77
N GLY A 148 -5.79 -8.91 -34.54
CA GLY A 148 -7.06 -8.69 -35.24
C GLY A 148 -6.88 -8.50 -36.75
N LEU A 149 -5.85 -7.76 -37.16
CA LEU A 149 -5.53 -7.57 -38.57
C LEU A 149 -5.14 -8.89 -39.24
N ALA A 150 -4.34 -9.74 -38.56
CA ALA A 150 -3.95 -11.05 -39.06
C ALA A 150 -5.15 -11.99 -39.24
N VAL A 151 -6.12 -11.98 -38.32
CA VAL A 151 -7.34 -12.79 -38.43
C VAL A 151 -8.20 -12.36 -39.63
N VAL A 152 -8.34 -11.05 -39.85
CA VAL A 152 -9.04 -10.52 -41.03
C VAL A 152 -8.37 -10.97 -42.32
N LEU A 153 -7.03 -10.95 -42.38
CA LEU A 153 -6.28 -11.39 -43.57
C LEU A 153 -6.41 -12.90 -43.85
N VAL A 154 -6.58 -13.74 -42.81
CA VAL A 154 -6.77 -15.20 -42.98
C VAL A 154 -8.20 -15.56 -43.37
N LEU A 155 -9.18 -14.73 -43.01
CA LEU A 155 -10.61 -14.92 -43.33
C LEU A 155 -10.98 -14.46 -44.75
N ILE A 156 -10.07 -13.76 -45.43
CA ILE A 156 -10.18 -13.35 -46.84
C ILE A 156 -9.46 -14.40 -47.70
#